data_AF-A0A4Q6ARS9-F1
#
_entry.id   AF-A0A4Q6ARS9-F1
#
_cell.length_a   1.000
_cell.length_b   1.000
_cell.length_c   1.000
_cell.angle_alpha   90.00
_cell.angle_beta   90.00
_cell.angle_gamma   90.00
#
_symmetry.space_group_name_H-M   'P 1'
#
loop_
_entity.id
_entity.type
_entity.pdbx_description
1 polymer ?
#
loop_
_entity_poly.entity_id
_entity_poly.type
_entity_poly.pdbx_seq_one_letter_code
_entity_poly.pdbx_strand_id
1 'polypeptide(L)'
;MGNYWYANGNFDEAITCWEHSSRLDPGFPTVFRNLALAYYNKVQDSKRALTAMETAFALDGADARLLMELDLLHKLCNYEPWERLRLLESLPELVDQRNDLYLERLTLYNQLGDFETAKALINARHFQPWEGGEGKIVLQFCTANVELAKQAIENGDPARAIALLNELDVYPDNLGEGKLPGKPENDISYWKGIAYELLHDAAAARAAFDQAKQGNITPTQAIFYNDPQPDNIFYQAKAWQKTGNEKYARAIFENMLVFAKEHLHDKIRIDYFAVSLPELMVFDQDLDEKNHIHCLYIMGLAYLGHYEKALAQECFDKILAKDSNHIGAIVHKHCNLL
;
A
#
# COMPACT_ATOMS: atom_id res chain seq x y z
N MET A 1 31.38 16.59 -12.02
CA MET A 1 30.61 17.04 -13.21
C MET A 1 29.27 16.31 -13.37
N GLY A 2 29.17 14.99 -13.14
CA GLY A 2 27.90 14.26 -13.29
C GLY A 2 26.69 14.90 -12.60
N ASN A 3 26.82 15.23 -11.30
CA ASN A 3 25.75 15.89 -10.55
C ASN A 3 25.34 17.26 -11.14
N TYR A 4 26.30 18.01 -11.69
CA TYR A 4 26.03 19.30 -12.33
C TYR A 4 25.20 19.11 -13.61
N TRP A 5 25.57 18.16 -14.48
CA TRP A 5 24.83 17.88 -15.70
C TRP A 5 23.42 17.39 -15.40
N TYR A 6 23.29 16.51 -14.41
CA TYR A 6 21.99 15.99 -13.98
C TYR A 6 21.06 17.10 -13.48
N ALA A 7 21.57 18.00 -12.62
CA ALA A 7 20.81 19.14 -12.12
C ALA A 7 20.35 20.12 -13.22
N ASN A 8 21.04 20.12 -14.37
CA ASN A 8 20.68 20.93 -15.54
C ASN A 8 19.87 20.14 -16.60
N GLY A 9 19.41 18.92 -16.29
CA GLY A 9 18.61 18.10 -17.20
C GLY A 9 19.40 17.44 -18.35
N ASN A 10 20.74 17.50 -18.33
CA ASN A 10 21.60 16.87 -19.33
C ASN A 10 21.97 15.46 -18.83
N PHE A 11 21.02 14.53 -18.97
CA PHE A 11 21.10 13.21 -18.32
C PHE A 11 22.15 12.29 -18.94
N ASP A 12 22.34 12.33 -20.27
CA ASP A 12 23.31 11.47 -20.97
C ASP A 12 24.76 11.83 -20.59
N GLU A 13 25.06 13.12 -20.51
CA GLU A 13 26.35 13.63 -20.03
C GLU A 13 26.58 13.30 -18.56
N ALA A 14 25.52 13.38 -17.74
CA ALA A 14 25.59 12.99 -16.33
C ALA A 14 25.96 11.52 -16.17
N ILE A 15 25.24 10.64 -16.87
CA ILE A 15 25.49 9.19 -16.88
C ILE A 15 26.90 8.89 -17.37
N THR A 16 27.32 9.47 -18.50
CA THR A 16 28.67 9.29 -19.04
C THR A 16 29.75 9.69 -18.03
N CYS A 17 29.56 10.82 -17.34
CA CYS A 17 30.48 11.29 -16.31
C CYS A 17 30.54 10.32 -15.12
N TRP A 18 29.40 9.82 -14.64
CA TRP A 18 29.35 8.88 -13.53
C TRP A 18 29.91 7.51 -13.89
N GLU A 19 29.61 6.99 -15.08
CA GLU A 19 30.22 5.75 -15.58
C GLU A 19 31.74 5.87 -15.73
N HIS A 20 32.24 7.04 -16.14
CA HIS A 20 33.67 7.28 -16.15
C HIS A 20 34.24 7.32 -14.73
N SER A 21 33.54 8.00 -13.80
CA SER A 21 33.94 8.06 -12.40
C SER A 21 33.98 6.67 -11.74
N SER A 22 33.03 5.79 -12.01
CA SER A 22 33.00 4.43 -11.44
C SER A 22 34.12 3.54 -11.99
N ARG A 23 34.64 3.83 -13.20
CA ARG A 23 35.84 3.16 -13.73
C ARG A 23 37.13 3.67 -13.09
N LEU A 24 37.19 4.97 -12.76
CA LEU A 24 38.37 5.58 -12.13
C LEU A 24 38.46 5.22 -10.64
N ASP A 25 37.32 5.20 -9.96
CA ASP A 25 37.20 4.82 -8.55
C ASP A 25 36.00 3.88 -8.37
N PRO A 26 36.22 2.56 -8.47
CA PRO A 26 35.18 1.56 -8.23
C PRO A 26 34.73 1.48 -6.77
N GLY A 27 35.43 2.15 -5.84
CA GLY A 27 35.14 2.14 -4.41
C GLY A 27 34.24 3.29 -3.95
N PHE A 28 33.62 4.05 -4.87
CA PHE A 28 32.83 5.23 -4.52
C PHE A 28 31.30 4.98 -4.60
N PRO A 29 30.63 4.58 -3.50
CA PRO A 29 29.21 4.20 -3.48
C PRO A 29 28.27 5.24 -4.08
N THR A 30 28.52 6.53 -3.84
CA THR A 30 27.65 7.62 -4.32
C THR A 30 27.51 7.64 -5.83
N VAL A 31 28.56 7.27 -6.58
CA VAL A 31 28.50 7.21 -8.05
C VAL A 31 27.55 6.12 -8.50
N PHE A 32 27.60 4.95 -7.87
CA PHE A 32 26.70 3.84 -8.17
C PHE A 32 25.26 4.15 -7.79
N ARG A 33 25.02 4.79 -6.64
CA ARG A 33 23.70 5.29 -6.27
C ARG A 33 23.14 6.24 -7.33
N ASN A 34 23.94 7.21 -7.79
CA ASN A 34 23.50 8.17 -8.81
C ASN A 34 23.22 7.50 -10.17
N LEU A 35 24.06 6.52 -10.56
CA LEU A 35 23.82 5.72 -11.75
C LEU A 35 22.52 4.93 -11.63
N ALA A 36 22.22 4.35 -10.47
CA ALA A 36 20.97 3.62 -10.25
C ALA A 36 19.74 4.50 -10.49
N LEU A 37 19.72 5.70 -9.92
CA LEU A 37 18.65 6.68 -10.12
C LEU A 37 18.53 7.08 -11.59
N ALA A 38 19.64 7.33 -12.28
CA ALA A 38 19.64 7.75 -13.67
C ALA A 38 19.16 6.63 -14.62
N TYR A 39 19.65 5.41 -14.42
CA TYR A 39 19.22 4.25 -15.20
C TYR A 39 17.74 3.96 -15.03
N TYR A 40 17.22 4.04 -13.81
CA TYR A 40 15.81 3.80 -13.58
C TYR A 40 14.94 4.94 -14.14
N ASN A 41 15.16 6.18 -13.69
CA ASN A 41 14.27 7.30 -13.96
C ASN A 41 14.33 7.78 -15.41
N LYS A 42 15.52 7.77 -16.03
CA LYS A 42 15.76 8.44 -17.31
C LYS A 42 16.00 7.47 -18.45
N VAL A 43 16.69 6.36 -18.20
CA VAL A 43 16.94 5.32 -19.21
C VAL A 43 15.84 4.25 -19.23
N GLN A 44 15.07 4.12 -18.14
CA GLN A 44 14.06 3.07 -17.96
C GLN A 44 14.67 1.66 -18.05
N ASP A 45 15.89 1.49 -17.51
CA ASP A 45 16.60 0.22 -17.41
C ASP A 45 16.71 -0.23 -15.95
N SER A 46 15.66 -0.91 -15.47
CA SER A 46 15.57 -1.39 -14.09
C SER A 46 16.67 -2.39 -13.74
N LYS A 47 17.17 -3.16 -14.71
CA LYS A 47 18.21 -4.16 -14.47
C LYS A 47 19.55 -3.50 -14.15
N ARG A 48 19.95 -2.52 -14.96
CA ARG A 48 21.16 -1.72 -14.68
C ARG A 48 21.01 -0.90 -13.41
N ALA A 49 19.81 -0.35 -13.17
CA ALA A 49 19.52 0.37 -11.95
C ALA A 49 19.75 -0.49 -10.70
N LEU A 50 19.19 -1.71 -10.70
CA LEU A 50 19.31 -2.64 -9.59
C LEU A 50 20.77 -3.03 -9.35
N THR A 51 21.49 -3.42 -10.40
CA THR A 51 22.91 -3.78 -10.30
C THR A 51 23.73 -2.64 -9.70
N ALA A 52 23.45 -1.39 -10.11
CA ALA A 52 24.14 -0.21 -9.59
C ALA A 52 23.77 0.05 -8.12
N MET A 53 22.50 -0.09 -7.73
CA MET A 53 22.08 0.13 -6.34
C MET A 53 22.64 -0.95 -5.39
N GLU A 54 22.62 -2.22 -5.81
CA GLU A 54 23.26 -3.34 -5.08
C GLU A 54 24.76 -3.08 -4.90
N THR A 55 25.43 -2.60 -5.94
CA THR A 55 26.86 -2.24 -5.86
C THR A 55 27.08 -1.08 -4.88
N ALA A 56 26.22 -0.05 -4.92
CA ALA A 56 26.31 1.06 -3.98
C ALA A 56 26.19 0.57 -2.52
N PHE A 57 25.17 -0.24 -2.24
CA PHE A 57 24.96 -0.78 -0.90
C PHE A 57 26.08 -1.74 -0.47
N ALA A 58 26.62 -2.57 -1.37
CA ALA A 58 27.73 -3.45 -1.06
C ALA A 58 29.02 -2.69 -0.69
N LEU A 59 29.23 -1.50 -1.27
CA LEU A 59 30.37 -0.63 -0.97
C LEU A 59 30.21 0.15 0.34
N ASP A 60 28.97 0.45 0.75
CA ASP A 60 28.65 1.14 2.01
C ASP A 60 27.45 0.49 2.72
N GLY A 61 27.67 -0.73 3.23
CA GLY A 61 26.63 -1.54 3.87
C GLY A 61 26.13 -1.02 5.21
N ALA A 62 26.69 0.10 5.70
CA ALA A 62 26.26 0.75 6.93
C ALA A 62 25.35 1.96 6.69
N ASP A 63 25.10 2.35 5.42
CA ASP A 63 24.19 3.44 5.09
C ASP A 63 22.74 2.93 4.95
N ALA A 64 21.92 3.22 5.96
CA ALA A 64 20.50 2.84 5.98
C ALA A 64 19.70 3.46 4.82
N ARG A 65 20.15 4.59 4.27
CA ARG A 65 19.51 5.20 3.10
C ARG A 65 19.69 4.32 1.87
N LEU A 66 20.88 3.75 1.66
CA LEU A 66 21.12 2.86 0.53
C LEU A 66 20.27 1.58 0.65
N LEU A 67 20.11 1.04 1.86
CA LEU A 67 19.21 -0.09 2.08
C LEU A 67 17.74 0.26 1.77
N MET A 68 17.26 1.43 2.23
CA MET A 68 15.91 1.90 1.92
C MET A 68 15.68 2.05 0.41
N GLU A 69 16.60 2.66 -0.31
CA GLU A 69 16.46 2.87 -1.74
C GLU A 69 16.60 1.55 -2.53
N LEU A 70 17.43 0.62 -2.06
CA LEU A 70 17.50 -0.73 -2.60
C LEU A 70 16.19 -1.51 -2.42
N ASP A 71 15.59 -1.45 -1.22
CA ASP A 71 14.31 -2.09 -0.94
C ASP A 71 13.16 -1.49 -1.77
N LEU A 72 13.14 -0.16 -1.93
CA LEU A 72 12.20 0.52 -2.82
C LEU A 72 12.37 0.05 -4.27
N LEU A 73 13.61 -0.12 -4.73
CA LEU A 73 13.88 -0.61 -6.07
C LEU A 73 13.50 -2.08 -6.25
N HIS A 74 13.69 -2.93 -5.23
CA HIS A 74 13.16 -4.31 -5.23
C HIS A 74 11.64 -4.32 -5.38
N LYS A 75 10.92 -3.49 -4.62
CA LYS A 75 9.46 -3.34 -4.72
C LYS A 75 9.04 -2.95 -6.14
N LEU A 76 9.69 -1.94 -6.71
CA LEU A 76 9.42 -1.45 -8.07
C LEU A 76 9.78 -2.47 -9.16
N CYS A 77 10.79 -3.31 -8.91
CA CYS A 77 11.13 -4.45 -9.78
C CYS A 77 10.27 -5.69 -9.51
N ASN A 78 9.18 -5.54 -8.73
CA ASN A 78 8.21 -6.56 -8.40
C ASN A 78 8.81 -7.80 -7.69
N TYR A 79 9.79 -7.60 -6.82
CA TYR A 79 10.26 -8.68 -5.93
C TYR A 79 9.17 -9.07 -4.93
N GLU A 80 9.11 -10.36 -4.63
CA GLU A 80 8.10 -10.90 -3.72
C GLU A 80 8.30 -10.36 -2.28
N PRO A 81 7.23 -10.13 -1.50
CA PRO A 81 7.33 -9.61 -0.14
C PRO A 81 8.28 -10.42 0.77
N TRP A 82 8.33 -11.75 0.61
CA TRP A 82 9.21 -12.60 1.42
C TRP A 82 10.70 -12.39 1.09
N GLU A 83 11.04 -12.08 -0.16
CA GLU A 83 12.42 -11.81 -0.58
C GLU A 83 12.92 -10.50 0.02
N ARG A 84 12.08 -9.48 -0.02
CA ARG A 84 12.31 -8.17 0.59
C ARG A 84 12.45 -8.29 2.10
N LEU A 85 11.51 -8.97 2.77
CA LEU A 85 11.55 -9.13 4.22
C LEU A 85 12.82 -9.86 4.68
N ARG A 86 13.23 -10.92 3.96
CA ARG A 86 14.47 -11.65 4.27
C ARG A 86 15.70 -10.76 4.27
N LEU A 87 15.79 -9.80 3.35
CA LEU A 87 16.90 -8.83 3.33
C LEU A 87 16.86 -7.91 4.55
N LEU A 88 15.69 -7.32 4.84
CA LEU A 88 15.54 -6.39 5.98
C LEU A 88 15.82 -7.08 7.33
N GLU A 89 15.32 -8.31 7.50
CA GLU A 89 15.55 -9.11 8.72
C GLU A 89 17.01 -9.56 8.89
N SER A 90 17.80 -9.56 7.81
CA SER A 90 19.24 -9.83 7.91
C SER A 90 20.04 -8.63 8.43
N LEU A 91 19.42 -7.44 8.50
CA LEU A 91 20.06 -6.16 8.85
C LEU A 91 19.22 -5.34 9.85
N PRO A 92 18.76 -5.92 10.98
CA PRO A 92 17.77 -5.28 11.85
C PRO A 92 18.27 -3.96 12.47
N GLU A 93 19.56 -3.90 12.84
CA GLU A 93 20.17 -2.68 13.38
C GLU A 93 20.16 -1.52 12.37
N LEU A 94 20.30 -1.82 11.08
CA LEU A 94 20.27 -0.83 10.01
C LEU A 94 18.85 -0.37 9.72
N VAL A 95 17.89 -1.30 9.70
CA VAL A 95 16.45 -1.03 9.56
C VAL A 95 15.96 -0.09 10.64
N ASP A 96 16.39 -0.30 11.89
CA ASP A 96 15.91 0.48 13.03
C ASP A 96 16.38 1.95 13.01
N GLN A 97 17.43 2.29 12.25
CA GLN A 97 17.98 3.65 12.16
C GLN A 97 17.03 4.65 11.50
N ARG A 98 16.08 4.19 10.67
CA ARG A 98 15.16 5.07 9.94
C ARG A 98 13.71 4.63 10.07
N ASN A 99 12.80 5.60 10.20
CA ASN A 99 11.36 5.32 10.32
C ASN A 99 10.75 4.78 9.02
N ASP A 100 11.20 5.26 7.86
CA ASP A 100 10.70 4.82 6.55
C ASP A 100 11.10 3.37 6.25
N LEU A 101 12.33 2.97 6.58
CA LEU A 101 12.78 1.59 6.43
C LEU A 101 12.12 0.63 7.44
N TYR A 102 11.97 1.07 8.68
CA TYR A 102 11.19 0.33 9.68
C TYR A 102 9.73 0.13 9.25
N LEU A 103 9.15 1.14 8.59
CA LEU A 103 7.80 1.08 8.02
C LEU A 103 7.71 0.06 6.87
N GLU A 104 8.70 -0.05 5.99
CA GLU A 104 8.66 -1.09 4.94
C GLU A 104 8.72 -2.49 5.57
N ARG A 105 9.53 -2.71 6.62
CA ARG A 105 9.54 -3.99 7.36
C ARG A 105 8.15 -4.38 7.87
N LEU A 106 7.47 -3.50 8.60
CA LEU A 106 6.12 -3.81 9.12
C LEU A 106 5.08 -3.99 8.01
N THR A 107 5.24 -3.27 6.88
CA THR A 107 4.38 -3.44 5.70
C THR A 107 4.53 -4.84 5.11
N LEU A 108 5.76 -5.36 5.05
CA LEU A 108 6.04 -6.69 4.55
C LEU A 108 5.46 -7.79 5.46
N TYR A 109 5.51 -7.60 6.78
CA TYR A 109 4.81 -8.51 7.71
C TYR A 109 3.30 -8.54 7.46
N ASN A 110 2.66 -7.38 7.29
CA ASN A 110 1.24 -7.31 6.92
C ASN A 110 0.96 -8.00 5.57
N GLN A 111 1.80 -7.80 4.55
CA GLN A 111 1.64 -8.44 3.24
C GLN A 111 1.80 -9.97 3.29
N LEU A 112 2.62 -10.48 4.22
CA LEU A 112 2.83 -11.91 4.43
C LEU A 112 1.81 -12.55 5.38
N GLY A 113 0.87 -11.77 5.90
CA GLY A 113 -0.18 -12.25 6.80
C GLY A 113 0.26 -12.42 8.27
N ASP A 114 1.47 -12.00 8.63
CA ASP A 114 1.95 -11.98 10.01
C ASP A 114 1.60 -10.63 10.67
N PHE A 115 0.30 -10.43 10.81
CA PHE A 115 -0.28 -9.21 11.37
C PHE A 115 0.04 -9.01 12.85
N GLU A 116 0.30 -10.08 13.59
CA GLU A 116 0.71 -10.02 15.00
C GLU A 116 2.09 -9.37 15.14
N THR A 117 3.07 -9.83 14.34
CA THR A 117 4.41 -9.23 14.35
C THR A 117 4.35 -7.78 13.89
N ALA A 118 3.57 -7.47 12.83
CA ALA A 118 3.38 -6.09 12.40
C ALA A 118 2.81 -5.20 13.52
N LYS A 119 1.74 -5.65 14.20
CA LYS A 119 1.13 -4.91 15.32
C LYS A 119 2.10 -4.75 16.50
N ALA A 120 2.85 -5.78 16.85
CA ALA A 120 3.86 -5.72 17.90
C ALA A 120 4.96 -4.70 17.58
N LEU A 121 5.47 -4.69 16.35
CA LEU A 121 6.47 -3.73 15.89
C LEU A 121 5.93 -2.29 15.87
N ILE A 122 4.68 -2.09 15.50
CA ILE A 122 4.01 -0.78 15.57
C ILE A 122 3.98 -0.30 17.02
N ASN A 123 3.52 -1.15 17.95
CA ASN A 123 3.40 -0.80 19.37
C ASN A 123 4.76 -0.56 20.07
N ALA A 124 5.83 -1.17 19.57
CA ALA A 124 7.17 -1.05 20.14
C ALA A 124 7.88 0.28 19.80
N ARG A 125 7.37 1.05 18.83
CA ARG A 125 8.03 2.27 18.33
C ARG A 125 7.13 3.49 18.44
N HIS A 126 7.75 4.64 18.72
CA HIS A 126 7.12 5.95 18.57
C HIS A 126 7.49 6.53 17.21
N PHE A 127 6.49 6.73 16.37
CA PHE A 127 6.63 7.32 15.04
C PHE A 127 6.51 8.83 15.15
N GLN A 128 7.29 9.52 14.32
CA GLN A 128 7.21 10.97 14.15
C GLN A 128 6.72 11.22 12.74
N PRO A 129 5.74 12.13 12.51
CA PRO A 129 5.36 12.52 11.15
C PRO A 129 6.57 13.00 10.36
N TRP A 130 6.66 12.57 9.10
CA TRP A 130 7.65 13.06 8.15
C TRP A 130 6.99 13.37 6.82
N GLU A 131 7.61 14.26 6.04
CA GLU A 131 7.10 14.66 4.73
C GLU A 131 7.06 13.47 3.77
N GLY A 132 5.89 13.18 3.21
CA GLY A 132 5.65 12.01 2.36
C GLY A 132 5.38 10.70 3.12
N GLY A 133 5.30 10.75 4.45
CA GLY A 133 4.94 9.62 5.31
C GLY A 133 3.49 9.58 5.74
N GLU A 134 2.71 10.61 5.39
CA GLU A 134 1.39 10.88 5.95
C GLU A 134 0.43 9.70 5.73
N GLY A 135 -0.21 9.26 6.81
CA GLY A 135 -1.19 8.19 6.81
C GLY A 135 -0.61 6.79 6.62
N LYS A 136 0.68 6.63 6.33
CA LYS A 136 1.26 5.31 6.05
C LYS A 136 1.27 4.42 7.28
N ILE A 137 1.73 4.92 8.42
CA ILE A 137 1.75 4.12 9.64
C ILE A 137 0.33 3.79 10.12
N VAL A 138 -0.60 4.75 9.96
CA VAL A 138 -2.02 4.56 10.24
C VAL A 138 -2.61 3.47 9.37
N LEU A 139 -2.30 3.45 8.07
CA LEU A 139 -2.73 2.38 7.16
C LEU A 139 -2.28 1.01 7.67
N GLN A 140 -1.02 0.88 8.07
CA GLN A 140 -0.47 -0.39 8.54
C GLN A 140 -1.06 -0.84 9.88
N PHE A 141 -1.36 0.12 10.78
CA PHE A 141 -2.08 -0.14 12.01
C PHE A 141 -3.52 -0.60 11.75
N CYS A 142 -4.24 0.07 10.85
CA CYS A 142 -5.59 -0.33 10.46
C CYS A 142 -5.60 -1.72 9.82
N THR A 143 -4.69 -1.98 8.85
CA THR A 143 -4.56 -3.29 8.21
C THR A 143 -4.32 -4.39 9.24
N ALA A 144 -3.33 -4.25 10.13
CA ALA A 144 -3.04 -5.28 11.12
C ALA A 144 -4.25 -5.60 12.02
N ASN A 145 -4.94 -4.57 12.54
CA ASN A 145 -6.09 -4.78 13.41
C ASN A 145 -7.31 -5.36 12.68
N VAL A 146 -7.62 -4.89 11.46
CA VAL A 146 -8.75 -5.40 10.67
C VAL A 146 -8.52 -6.85 10.29
N GLU A 147 -7.32 -7.21 9.83
CA GLU A 147 -7.01 -8.58 9.44
C GLU A 147 -6.95 -9.54 10.65
N LEU A 148 -6.40 -9.11 11.79
CA LEU A 148 -6.49 -9.88 13.04
C LEU A 148 -7.94 -10.05 13.50
N ALA A 149 -8.80 -9.04 13.30
CA ALA A 149 -10.22 -9.14 13.63
C ALA A 149 -10.94 -10.14 12.73
N LYS A 150 -10.62 -10.18 11.43
CA LYS A 150 -11.12 -11.21 10.50
C LYS A 150 -10.67 -12.62 10.92
N GLN A 151 -9.41 -12.80 11.29
CA GLN A 151 -8.92 -14.08 11.81
C GLN A 151 -9.63 -14.49 13.10
N ALA A 152 -9.91 -13.54 14.01
CA ALA A 152 -10.67 -13.81 15.23
C ALA A 152 -12.13 -14.21 14.92
N ILE A 153 -12.77 -13.56 13.93
CA ILE A 153 -14.10 -13.91 13.42
C ILE A 153 -14.11 -15.35 12.85
N GLU A 154 -13.14 -15.70 12.00
CA GLU A 154 -13.02 -17.06 11.43
C GLU A 154 -12.84 -18.12 12.52
N ASN A 155 -12.12 -17.78 13.59
CA ASN A 155 -11.88 -18.67 14.73
C ASN A 155 -13.03 -18.70 15.76
N GLY A 156 -14.13 -17.97 15.52
CA GLY A 156 -15.28 -17.94 16.43
C GLY A 156 -15.01 -17.16 17.73
N ASP A 157 -14.05 -16.23 17.72
CA ASP A 157 -13.76 -15.32 18.83
C ASP A 157 -14.17 -13.87 18.49
N PRO A 158 -15.49 -13.58 18.45
CA PRO A 158 -15.97 -12.25 18.11
C PRO A 158 -15.65 -11.21 19.20
N ALA A 159 -15.39 -11.62 20.45
CA ALA A 159 -15.00 -10.71 21.52
C ALA A 159 -13.62 -10.10 21.24
N ARG A 160 -12.66 -10.93 20.82
CA ARG A 160 -11.35 -10.46 20.38
C ARG A 160 -11.45 -9.60 19.12
N ALA A 161 -12.28 -9.98 18.15
CA ALA A 161 -12.50 -9.18 16.95
C ALA A 161 -12.99 -7.76 17.27
N ILE A 162 -13.96 -7.62 18.17
CA ILE A 162 -14.46 -6.31 18.61
C ILE A 162 -13.38 -5.51 19.34
N ALA A 163 -12.59 -6.16 20.21
CA ALA A 163 -11.50 -5.48 20.90
C ALA A 163 -10.51 -4.85 19.91
N LEU A 164 -10.06 -5.62 18.91
CA LEU A 164 -9.15 -5.15 17.85
C LEU A 164 -9.74 -4.02 17.02
N LEU A 165 -11.01 -4.13 16.61
CA LEU A 165 -11.69 -3.09 15.82
C LEU A 165 -11.96 -1.82 16.62
N ASN A 166 -12.13 -1.91 17.94
CA ASN A 166 -12.30 -0.75 18.82
C ASN A 166 -10.99 0.00 19.05
N GLU A 167 -9.82 -0.64 18.91
CA GLU A 167 -8.54 0.08 18.92
C GLU A 167 -8.42 1.09 17.76
N LEU A 168 -9.24 0.95 16.71
CA LEU A 168 -9.27 1.86 15.56
C LEU A 168 -10.19 3.08 15.78
N ASP A 169 -10.93 3.13 16.89
CA ASP A 169 -11.75 4.29 17.23
C ASP A 169 -10.89 5.48 17.69
N VAL A 170 -9.80 5.19 18.39
CA VAL A 170 -8.83 6.17 18.90
C VAL A 170 -7.42 5.65 18.67
N TYR A 171 -6.69 6.30 17.77
CA TYR A 171 -5.32 5.92 17.46
C TYR A 171 -4.39 6.16 18.65
N PRO A 172 -3.47 5.23 18.96
CA PRO A 172 -2.54 5.39 20.06
C PRO A 172 -1.48 6.48 19.72
N ASP A 173 -1.04 7.19 20.75
CA ASP A 173 -0.13 8.34 20.61
C ASP A 173 1.19 7.99 19.90
N ASN A 174 1.62 6.73 19.98
CA ASN A 174 2.86 6.26 19.37
C ASN A 174 2.81 6.29 17.84
N LEU A 175 1.65 6.36 17.18
CA LEU A 175 1.58 6.52 15.72
C LEU A 175 2.06 7.91 15.27
N GLY A 176 2.06 8.91 16.15
CA GLY A 176 2.40 10.29 15.81
C GLY A 176 1.38 11.01 14.92
N GLU A 177 0.30 10.34 14.53
CA GLU A 177 -0.74 10.84 13.63
C GLU A 177 -2.14 10.60 14.20
N GLY A 178 -2.99 11.62 14.07
CA GLY A 178 -4.39 11.56 14.48
C GLY A 178 -5.32 11.13 13.35
N LYS A 179 -6.54 10.74 13.73
CA LYS A 179 -7.60 10.41 12.79
C LYS A 179 -8.11 11.66 12.06
N LEU A 180 -8.23 11.58 10.73
CA LEU A 180 -8.74 12.67 9.91
C LEU A 180 -10.28 12.75 10.02
N PRO A 181 -10.86 13.91 10.38
CA PRO A 181 -12.30 14.08 10.44
C PRO A 181 -12.96 13.78 9.09
N GLY A 182 -13.98 12.92 9.09
CA GLY A 182 -14.74 12.57 7.89
C GLY A 182 -14.07 11.57 6.94
N LYS A 183 -12.91 11.00 7.30
CA LYS A 183 -12.33 9.89 6.53
C LYS A 183 -13.27 8.66 6.59
N PRO A 184 -13.68 8.10 5.44
CA PRO A 184 -14.52 6.91 5.42
C PRO A 184 -13.81 5.68 6.01
N GLU A 185 -14.56 4.87 6.77
CA GLU A 185 -14.10 3.67 7.49
C GLU A 185 -15.19 2.58 7.45
N ASN A 186 -15.74 2.40 6.26
CA ASN A 186 -16.88 1.53 6.02
C ASN A 186 -16.53 0.06 6.29
N ASP A 187 -15.28 -0.32 6.03
CA ASP A 187 -14.70 -1.63 6.33
C ASP A 187 -14.71 -1.94 7.82
N ILE A 188 -14.20 -1.03 8.67
CA ILE A 188 -14.17 -1.20 10.13
C ILE A 188 -15.60 -1.35 10.66
N SER A 189 -16.52 -0.48 10.20
CA SER A 189 -17.92 -0.53 10.60
C SER A 189 -18.61 -1.83 10.16
N TYR A 190 -18.31 -2.32 8.94
CA TYR A 190 -18.84 -3.57 8.44
C TYR A 190 -18.37 -4.76 9.28
N TRP A 191 -17.07 -4.86 9.56
CA TRP A 191 -16.51 -5.96 10.37
C TRP A 191 -16.98 -5.92 11.83
N LYS A 192 -17.19 -4.73 12.41
CA LYS A 192 -17.85 -4.60 13.72
C LYS A 192 -19.26 -5.19 13.67
N GLY A 193 -20.02 -4.90 12.61
CA GLY A 193 -21.35 -5.48 12.40
C GLY A 193 -21.33 -7.00 12.36
N ILE A 194 -20.40 -7.60 11.61
CA ILE A 194 -20.23 -9.06 11.55
C ILE A 194 -19.88 -9.65 12.93
N ALA A 195 -18.95 -9.03 13.67
CA ALA A 195 -18.58 -9.52 14.99
C ALA A 195 -19.73 -9.41 16.02
N TYR A 196 -20.52 -8.33 15.99
CA TYR A 196 -21.70 -8.19 16.85
C TYR A 196 -22.79 -9.21 16.53
N GLU A 197 -22.99 -9.57 15.25
CA GLU A 197 -23.93 -10.65 14.90
C GLU A 197 -23.50 -12.00 15.50
N LEU A 198 -22.20 -12.30 15.48
CA LEU A 198 -21.66 -13.52 16.11
C LEU A 198 -21.80 -13.52 17.64
N LEU A 199 -21.85 -12.34 18.27
CA LEU A 199 -22.21 -12.19 19.69
C LEU A 199 -23.72 -12.21 19.94
N HIS A 200 -24.55 -12.35 18.91
CA HIS A 200 -26.00 -12.23 18.99
C HIS A 200 -26.50 -10.86 19.50
N ASP A 201 -25.70 -9.80 19.35
CA ASP A 201 -26.12 -8.42 19.63
C ASP A 201 -26.68 -7.77 18.36
N ALA A 202 -27.96 -8.04 18.09
CA ALA A 202 -28.65 -7.54 16.90
C ALA A 202 -28.71 -6.00 16.84
N ALA A 203 -28.76 -5.32 18.00
CA ALA A 203 -28.84 -3.87 18.05
C ALA A 203 -27.50 -3.22 17.67
N ALA A 204 -26.40 -3.69 18.26
CA ALA A 204 -25.06 -3.20 17.93
C ALA A 204 -24.67 -3.55 16.49
N ALA A 205 -25.00 -4.77 16.03
CA ALA A 205 -24.78 -5.17 14.64
C ALA A 205 -25.49 -4.25 13.65
N ARG A 206 -26.78 -3.95 13.91
CA ARG A 206 -27.56 -3.05 13.05
C ARG A 206 -26.96 -1.65 13.02
N ALA A 207 -26.59 -1.10 14.18
CA ALA A 207 -25.96 0.21 14.25
C ALA A 207 -24.65 0.27 13.46
N ALA A 208 -23.80 -0.75 13.58
CA ALA A 208 -22.55 -0.84 12.85
C ALA A 208 -22.75 -0.94 11.33
N PHE A 209 -23.71 -1.75 10.86
CA PHE A 209 -24.04 -1.79 9.43
C PHE A 209 -24.65 -0.48 8.92
N ASP A 210 -25.44 0.22 9.72
CA ASP A 210 -26.01 1.50 9.31
C ASP A 210 -24.94 2.61 9.23
N GLN A 211 -23.87 2.52 10.03
CA GLN A 211 -22.66 3.34 9.87
C GLN A 211 -21.87 2.96 8.61
N ALA A 212 -21.67 1.66 8.38
CA ALA A 212 -20.98 1.17 7.18
C ALA A 212 -21.66 1.58 5.86
N LYS A 213 -22.94 1.96 5.88
CA LYS A 213 -23.67 2.43 4.69
C LYS A 213 -23.48 3.91 4.35
N GLN A 214 -22.83 4.70 5.22
CA GLN A 214 -22.67 6.14 5.01
C GLN A 214 -21.52 6.45 4.04
N GLY A 215 -21.52 7.64 3.43
CA GLY A 215 -20.43 8.11 2.57
C GLY A 215 -20.74 8.09 1.08
N ASN A 216 -19.76 8.51 0.28
CA ASN A 216 -19.88 8.66 -1.17
C ASN A 216 -19.71 7.29 -1.87
N ILE A 217 -20.63 6.97 -2.79
CA ILE A 217 -20.63 5.74 -3.61
C ILE A 217 -19.96 5.90 -4.97
N THR A 218 -19.48 7.10 -5.30
CA THR A 218 -18.84 7.40 -6.59
C THR A 218 -17.36 7.06 -6.52
N PRO A 219 -16.87 6.08 -7.30
CA PRO A 219 -15.44 5.80 -7.39
C PRO A 219 -14.69 6.98 -7.99
N THR A 220 -13.43 7.09 -7.62
CA THR A 220 -12.51 8.13 -8.08
C THR A 220 -11.16 7.51 -8.45
N GLN A 221 -10.42 8.18 -9.33
CA GLN A 221 -9.02 7.84 -9.55
C GLN A 221 -8.26 8.11 -8.25
N ALA A 222 -7.55 7.12 -7.72
CA ALA A 222 -6.74 7.27 -6.52
C ALA A 222 -5.28 7.47 -6.92
N ILE A 223 -4.91 8.71 -7.19
CA ILE A 223 -3.55 9.11 -7.60
C ILE A 223 -2.74 9.58 -6.39
N PHE A 224 -3.43 10.15 -5.38
CA PHE A 224 -2.85 10.72 -4.18
C PHE A 224 -3.12 9.84 -2.95
N TYR A 225 -2.27 9.98 -1.93
CA TYR A 225 -2.32 9.13 -0.73
C TYR A 225 -3.60 9.32 0.11
N ASN A 226 -4.24 10.49 0.02
CA ASN A 226 -5.50 10.80 0.71
C ASN A 226 -6.75 10.50 -0.13
N ASP A 227 -6.58 10.01 -1.36
CA ASP A 227 -7.73 9.76 -2.21
C ASP A 227 -8.61 8.65 -1.62
N PRO A 228 -9.94 8.75 -1.78
CA PRO A 228 -10.86 7.72 -1.33
C PRO A 228 -10.50 6.35 -1.88
N GLN A 229 -10.28 5.38 -0.98
CA GLN A 229 -9.96 4.01 -1.35
C GLN A 229 -11.25 3.25 -1.74
N PRO A 230 -11.20 2.38 -2.77
CA PRO A 230 -12.39 1.75 -3.32
C PRO A 230 -13.00 0.70 -2.39
N ASP A 231 -12.23 0.19 -1.44
CA ASP A 231 -12.65 -0.70 -0.36
C ASP A 231 -13.82 -0.13 0.42
N ASN A 232 -13.83 1.19 0.68
CA ASN A 232 -14.90 1.83 1.42
C ASN A 232 -16.25 1.69 0.70
N ILE A 233 -16.26 1.90 -0.61
CA ILE A 233 -17.45 1.73 -1.46
C ILE A 233 -17.87 0.26 -1.50
N PHE A 234 -16.90 -0.66 -1.57
CA PHE A 234 -17.15 -2.09 -1.51
C PHE A 234 -17.84 -2.49 -0.20
N TYR A 235 -17.29 -2.12 0.96
CA TYR A 235 -17.87 -2.47 2.26
C TYR A 235 -19.19 -1.75 2.53
N GLN A 236 -19.41 -0.57 1.95
CA GLN A 236 -20.72 0.09 1.94
C GLN A 236 -21.77 -0.76 1.23
N ALA A 237 -21.46 -1.28 0.04
CA ALA A 237 -22.33 -2.18 -0.69
C ALA A 237 -22.52 -3.53 0.04
N LYS A 238 -21.46 -4.10 0.64
CA LYS A 238 -21.58 -5.31 1.48
C LYS A 238 -22.52 -5.11 2.67
N ALA A 239 -22.51 -3.94 3.31
CA ALA A 239 -23.45 -3.61 4.40
C ALA A 239 -24.91 -3.55 3.89
N TRP A 240 -25.14 -3.05 2.68
CA TRP A 240 -26.46 -3.10 2.05
C TRP A 240 -26.92 -4.52 1.72
N GLN A 241 -26.05 -5.37 1.16
CA GLN A 241 -26.36 -6.80 0.94
C GLN A 241 -26.72 -7.48 2.27
N LYS A 242 -25.87 -7.28 3.29
CA LYS A 242 -26.01 -7.90 4.60
C LYS A 242 -27.32 -7.55 5.30
N THR A 243 -27.81 -6.33 5.10
CA THR A 243 -29.08 -5.86 5.67
C THR A 243 -30.30 -6.05 4.76
N GLY A 244 -30.14 -6.79 3.65
CA GLY A 244 -31.24 -7.26 2.81
C GLY A 244 -31.59 -6.39 1.60
N ASN A 245 -30.84 -5.33 1.30
CA ASN A 245 -31.06 -4.48 0.12
C ASN A 245 -30.11 -4.85 -1.03
N GLU A 246 -30.25 -6.08 -1.52
CA GLU A 246 -29.40 -6.66 -2.57
C GLU A 246 -29.41 -5.84 -3.87
N LYS A 247 -30.59 -5.30 -4.25
CA LYS A 247 -30.74 -4.50 -5.47
C LYS A 247 -29.87 -3.24 -5.43
N TYR A 248 -29.83 -2.56 -4.29
CA TYR A 248 -29.04 -1.33 -4.16
C TYR A 248 -27.54 -1.62 -4.10
N ALA A 249 -27.14 -2.66 -3.36
CA ALA A 249 -25.74 -3.10 -3.35
C ALA A 249 -25.23 -3.47 -4.75
N ARG A 250 -26.05 -4.22 -5.51
CA ARG A 250 -25.75 -4.58 -6.90
C ARG A 250 -25.52 -3.34 -7.77
N ALA A 251 -26.33 -2.30 -7.62
CA ALA A 251 -26.17 -1.06 -8.37
C ALA A 251 -24.85 -0.33 -8.02
N ILE A 252 -24.39 -0.40 -6.77
CA ILE A 252 -23.09 0.17 -6.36
C ILE A 252 -21.94 -0.61 -7.01
N PHE A 253 -21.96 -1.94 -6.98
CA PHE A 253 -20.93 -2.75 -7.65
C PHE A 253 -20.93 -2.57 -9.17
N GLU A 254 -22.11 -2.44 -9.79
CA GLU A 254 -22.22 -2.11 -11.22
C GLU A 254 -21.60 -0.74 -11.53
N ASN A 255 -21.82 0.27 -10.69
CA ASN A 255 -21.17 1.59 -10.82
C ASN A 255 -19.63 1.50 -10.72
N MET A 256 -19.12 0.70 -9.77
CA MET A 256 -17.67 0.42 -9.66
C MET A 256 -17.11 -0.21 -10.94
N LEU A 257 -17.81 -1.21 -11.53
CA LEU A 257 -17.38 -1.85 -12.77
C LEU A 257 -17.40 -0.90 -13.98
N VAL A 258 -18.42 -0.06 -14.09
CA VAL A 258 -18.51 0.94 -15.17
C VAL A 258 -17.33 1.90 -15.08
N PHE A 259 -17.13 2.53 -13.92
CA PHE A 259 -16.01 3.45 -13.69
C PHE A 259 -14.66 2.80 -14.03
N ALA A 260 -14.40 1.61 -13.50
CA ALA A 260 -13.10 0.97 -13.68
C ALA A 260 -12.82 0.61 -15.15
N LYS A 261 -13.84 0.21 -15.92
CA LYS A 261 -13.70 -0.09 -17.35
C LYS A 261 -13.48 1.16 -18.18
N GLU A 262 -14.16 2.26 -17.85
CA GLU A 262 -14.00 3.54 -18.54
C GLU A 262 -12.60 4.13 -18.34
N HIS A 263 -12.04 4.00 -17.13
CA HIS A 263 -10.76 4.60 -16.76
C HIS A 263 -9.54 3.66 -16.86
N LEU A 264 -9.72 2.39 -17.25
CA LEU A 264 -8.66 1.35 -17.22
C LEU A 264 -7.39 1.70 -18.03
N HIS A 265 -7.54 2.54 -19.05
CA HIS A 265 -6.48 2.89 -20.00
C HIS A 265 -6.18 4.40 -20.05
N ASP A 266 -6.61 5.12 -19.02
CA ASP A 266 -6.36 6.55 -18.92
C ASP A 266 -4.88 6.87 -18.87
N LYS A 267 -4.53 8.04 -19.42
CA LYS A 267 -3.18 8.60 -19.39
C LYS A 267 -3.09 9.62 -18.27
N ILE A 268 -2.43 9.23 -17.18
CA ILE A 268 -2.38 10.01 -15.96
C ILE A 268 -1.24 11.01 -16.04
N ARG A 269 -1.58 12.28 -15.85
CA ARG A 269 -0.62 13.38 -15.81
C ARG A 269 -0.88 14.17 -14.55
N ILE A 270 0.19 14.46 -13.82
CA ILE A 270 0.08 15.30 -12.64
C ILE A 270 0.04 16.75 -13.09
N ASP A 271 -0.98 17.49 -12.63
CA ASP A 271 -1.05 18.93 -12.83
C ASP A 271 0.21 19.60 -12.25
N TYR A 272 0.73 20.59 -12.97
CA TYR A 272 1.85 21.42 -12.56
C TYR A 272 1.64 22.06 -11.17
N PHE A 273 0.39 22.32 -10.78
CA PHE A 273 0.03 22.89 -9.48
C PHE A 273 -0.34 21.86 -8.40
N ALA A 274 -0.17 20.56 -8.65
CA ALA A 274 -0.47 19.55 -7.64
C ALA A 274 0.49 19.68 -6.45
N VAL A 275 -0.02 20.14 -5.32
CA VAL A 275 0.72 20.33 -4.05
C VAL A 275 0.75 19.07 -3.18
N SER A 276 0.13 17.98 -3.64
CA SER A 276 -0.01 16.72 -2.92
C SER A 276 0.56 15.54 -3.72
N LEU A 277 1.65 15.77 -4.46
CA LEU A 277 2.34 14.72 -5.20
C LEU A 277 2.52 13.47 -4.31
N PRO A 278 2.25 12.26 -4.82
CA PRO A 278 2.57 11.05 -4.07
C PRO A 278 4.05 11.11 -3.72
N GLU A 279 4.39 10.59 -2.54
CA GLU A 279 5.73 10.38 -1.96
C GLU A 279 6.90 10.99 -2.74
N LEU A 280 7.74 11.75 -2.06
CA LEU A 280 9.02 12.23 -2.59
C LEU A 280 9.99 11.04 -2.79
N MET A 281 9.65 10.15 -3.71
CA MET A 281 10.39 8.95 -4.06
C MET A 281 11.55 9.35 -4.94
N VAL A 282 12.69 8.72 -4.68
CA VAL A 282 13.87 8.90 -5.51
C VAL A 282 13.72 8.26 -6.89
N PHE A 283 12.76 7.34 -7.04
CA PHE A 283 12.45 6.63 -8.28
C PHE A 283 11.11 7.06 -8.87
N ASP A 284 11.11 7.40 -10.15
CA ASP A 284 9.91 7.81 -10.90
C ASP A 284 8.94 6.62 -11.03
N GLN A 285 7.64 6.82 -10.83
CA GLN A 285 6.63 5.76 -10.96
C GLN A 285 5.79 5.93 -12.22
N ASP A 286 5.42 4.81 -12.84
CA ASP A 286 4.48 4.80 -13.95
C ASP A 286 3.05 4.99 -13.43
N LEU A 287 2.53 6.20 -13.60
CA LEU A 287 1.19 6.57 -13.16
C LEU A 287 0.09 5.92 -14.00
N ASP A 288 0.36 5.62 -15.28
CA ASP A 288 -0.61 4.93 -16.13
C ASP A 288 -0.78 3.48 -15.63
N GLU A 289 0.33 2.82 -15.29
CA GLU A 289 0.33 1.46 -14.73
C GLU A 289 -0.31 1.42 -13.34
N LYS A 290 -0.04 2.41 -12.48
CA LYS A 290 -0.72 2.55 -11.19
C LYS A 290 -2.24 2.67 -11.33
N ASN A 291 -2.71 3.51 -12.25
CA ASN A 291 -4.14 3.64 -12.51
C ASN A 291 -4.72 2.35 -13.08
N HIS A 292 -3.99 1.65 -13.95
CA HIS A 292 -4.40 0.35 -14.46
C HIS A 292 -4.59 -0.67 -13.32
N ILE A 293 -3.63 -0.77 -12.40
CA ILE A 293 -3.72 -1.63 -11.20
C ILE A 293 -4.91 -1.23 -10.32
N HIS A 294 -5.09 0.07 -10.07
CA HIS A 294 -6.23 0.60 -9.31
C HIS A 294 -7.59 0.23 -9.92
N CYS A 295 -7.74 0.39 -11.23
CA CYS A 295 -8.96 0.00 -11.93
C CYS A 295 -9.19 -1.53 -11.88
N LEU A 296 -8.15 -2.34 -12.06
CA LEU A 296 -8.24 -3.79 -11.84
C LEU A 296 -8.68 -4.12 -10.42
N TYR A 297 -8.22 -3.36 -9.43
CA TYR A 297 -8.58 -3.57 -8.03
C TYR A 297 -10.06 -3.26 -7.77
N ILE A 298 -10.56 -2.13 -8.30
CA ILE A 298 -11.99 -1.79 -8.28
C ILE A 298 -12.83 -2.89 -8.93
N MET A 299 -12.39 -3.41 -10.09
CA MET A 299 -13.08 -4.53 -10.75
C MET A 299 -13.10 -5.78 -9.89
N GLY A 300 -11.95 -6.15 -9.30
CA GLY A 300 -11.84 -7.31 -8.41
C GLY A 300 -12.80 -7.25 -7.23
N LEU A 301 -12.85 -6.10 -6.56
CA LEU A 301 -13.80 -5.85 -5.45
C LEU A 301 -15.25 -5.93 -5.91
N ALA A 302 -15.60 -5.32 -7.05
CA ALA A 302 -16.97 -5.34 -7.55
C ALA A 302 -17.43 -6.74 -7.96
N TYR A 303 -16.57 -7.51 -8.65
CA TYR A 303 -16.83 -8.92 -8.96
C TYR A 303 -16.98 -9.78 -7.71
N LEU A 304 -16.15 -9.55 -6.69
CA LEU A 304 -16.29 -10.21 -5.39
C LEU A 304 -17.65 -9.90 -4.75
N GLY A 305 -18.09 -8.64 -4.84
CA GLY A 305 -19.41 -8.18 -4.37
C GLY A 305 -20.59 -8.83 -5.09
N HIS A 306 -20.43 -9.12 -6.39
CA HIS A 306 -21.40 -9.87 -7.19
C HIS A 306 -21.35 -11.39 -7.00
N TYR A 307 -20.50 -11.89 -6.09
CA TYR A 307 -20.23 -13.31 -5.89
C TYR A 307 -19.60 -14.01 -7.12
N GLU A 308 -18.98 -13.25 -8.03
CA GLU A 308 -18.28 -13.75 -9.21
C GLU A 308 -16.81 -14.06 -8.88
N LYS A 309 -16.59 -15.00 -7.95
CA LYS A 309 -15.26 -15.29 -7.35
C LYS A 309 -14.15 -15.54 -8.38
N ALA A 310 -14.45 -16.23 -9.49
CA ALA A 310 -13.45 -16.51 -10.53
C ALA A 310 -12.95 -15.24 -11.23
N LEU A 311 -13.84 -14.28 -11.51
CA LEU A 311 -13.48 -13.01 -12.15
C LEU A 311 -12.75 -12.09 -11.18
N ALA A 312 -13.17 -12.06 -9.91
CA ALA A 312 -12.45 -11.36 -8.85
C ALA A 312 -11.02 -11.88 -8.72
N GLN A 313 -10.86 -13.21 -8.70
CA GLN A 313 -9.57 -13.88 -8.62
C GLN A 313 -8.67 -13.52 -9.81
N GLU A 314 -9.20 -13.53 -11.03
CA GLU A 314 -8.48 -13.14 -12.23
C GLU A 314 -7.97 -11.67 -12.16
N CYS A 315 -8.79 -10.76 -11.63
CA CYS A 315 -8.37 -9.37 -11.40
C CYS A 315 -7.22 -9.29 -10.38
N PHE A 316 -7.35 -9.95 -9.23
CA PHE A 316 -6.29 -9.96 -8.21
C PHE A 316 -5.01 -10.62 -8.70
N ASP A 317 -5.08 -11.68 -9.50
CA ASP A 317 -3.92 -12.34 -10.09
C ASP A 317 -3.19 -11.42 -11.09
N LYS A 318 -3.94 -10.68 -11.92
CA LYS A 318 -3.36 -9.68 -12.83
C LYS A 318 -2.66 -8.55 -12.08
N ILE A 319 -3.23 -8.11 -10.95
CA ILE A 319 -2.60 -7.11 -10.07
C ILE A 319 -1.30 -7.67 -9.51
N LEU A 320 -1.34 -8.84 -8.87
CA LEU A 320 -0.17 -9.41 -8.18
C LEU A 320 0.95 -9.83 -9.15
N ALA A 321 0.63 -10.12 -10.41
CA ALA A 321 1.63 -10.32 -11.46
C ALA A 321 2.43 -9.05 -11.81
N LYS A 322 1.89 -7.87 -11.51
CA LYS A 322 2.49 -6.55 -11.78
C LYS A 322 3.00 -5.87 -10.51
N ASP A 323 2.29 -6.06 -9.41
CA ASP A 323 2.60 -5.56 -8.07
C ASP A 323 2.25 -6.64 -7.03
N SER A 324 3.20 -7.52 -6.78
CA SER A 324 3.17 -8.57 -5.75
C SER A 324 3.09 -8.00 -4.33
N ASN A 325 3.30 -6.69 -4.17
CA ASN A 325 3.27 -5.97 -2.90
C ASN A 325 1.92 -5.25 -2.68
N HIS A 326 0.93 -5.44 -3.56
CA HIS A 326 -0.37 -4.78 -3.46
C HIS A 326 -1.23 -5.37 -2.33
N ILE A 327 -1.16 -4.79 -1.13
CA ILE A 327 -1.84 -5.28 0.07
C ILE A 327 -3.36 -5.52 -0.11
N GLY A 328 -4.07 -4.62 -0.80
CA GLY A 328 -5.51 -4.76 -1.02
C GLY A 328 -5.91 -6.04 -1.76
N ALA A 329 -5.28 -6.29 -2.91
CA ALA A 329 -5.39 -7.53 -3.66
C ALA A 329 -4.96 -8.76 -2.82
N ILE A 330 -3.87 -8.69 -2.05
CA ILE A 330 -3.43 -9.79 -1.18
C ILE A 330 -4.52 -10.16 -0.17
N VAL A 331 -5.03 -9.20 0.59
CA VAL A 331 -6.00 -9.48 1.68
C VAL A 331 -7.36 -9.90 1.14
N HIS A 332 -7.85 -9.28 0.05
CA HIS A 332 -9.16 -9.63 -0.51
C HIS A 332 -9.14 -10.94 -1.28
N LYS A 333 -8.02 -11.30 -1.93
CA LYS A 333 -7.84 -12.59 -2.59
C LYS A 333 -7.90 -13.76 -1.62
N HIS A 334 -7.38 -13.61 -0.41
CA HIS A 334 -7.28 -14.69 0.59
C HIS A 334 -8.37 -14.65 1.67
N CYS A 335 -9.31 -13.70 1.60
CA CYS A 335 -10.38 -13.57 2.59
C CYS A 335 -11.49 -14.60 2.34
N ASN A 336 -11.66 -15.57 3.25
CA ASN A 336 -12.70 -16.60 3.13
C ASN A 336 -14.09 -16.14 3.62
N LEU A 337 -14.13 -14.99 4.31
CA LEU A 337 -15.35 -14.40 4.88
C LEU A 337 -16.21 -13.64 3.85
N LEU A 338 -15.69 -13.40 2.63
CA LEU A 338 -16.34 -12.67 1.54
C LEU A 338 -16.79 -13.62 0.41
#